data_AF-A0A522IRC8-F1
#
_entry.id   AF-A0A522IRC8-F1
#
_cell.length_a   1.000
_cell.length_b   1.000
_cell.length_c   1.000
_cell.angle_alpha   90.00
_cell.angle_beta   90.00
_cell.angle_gamma   90.00
#
_symmetry.space_group_name_H-M   'P 1'
#
loop_
_entity.id
_entity.type
_entity.pdbx_description
1 polymer ?
#
loop_
_entity_poly.entity_id
_entity_poly.type
_entity_poly.pdbx_seq_one_letter_code
_entity_poly.pdbx_strand_id
1 'polypeptide(L)' 'ILAKTARDADCMVLHGLYPQYAFDRHKGYGTALHMLRLQQYGPCPAHRHSFAPVRRLLDKVGP' A
#
# COMPACT_ATOMS: atom_id res chain seq x y z
N ILE A 1 -6.42 2.16 21.09
CA ILE A 1 -5.04 2.71 20.99
C ILE A 1 -4.01 1.60 20.72
N LEU A 2 -4.04 0.44 21.41
CA LEU A 2 -3.16 -0.71 21.13
C LEU A 2 -3.15 -1.19 19.67
N ALA A 3 -4.30 -1.17 19.00
CA ALA A 3 -4.38 -1.55 17.57
C ALA A 3 -3.69 -0.54 16.62
N LYS A 4 -3.48 0.71 17.07
CA LYS A 4 -2.86 1.77 16.25
C LYS A 4 -1.35 1.70 16.29
N THR A 5 -0.75 1.39 17.44
CA THR A 5 0.70 1.25 17.60
C THR A 5 1.24 0.04 16.85
N ALA A 6 0.52 -1.09 16.88
CA ALA A 6 0.88 -2.27 16.08
C ALA A 6 0.87 -1.96 14.58
N ARG A 7 -0.17 -1.27 14.10
CA ARG A 7 -0.29 -0.88 12.69
C ARG A 7 0.84 0.04 12.23
N ASP A 8 1.23 1.00 13.06
CA ASP A 8 2.31 1.93 12.72
C ASP A 8 3.66 1.22 12.64
N ALA A 9 3.93 0.25 13.52
CA ALA A 9 5.13 -0.59 13.48
C ALA A 9 5.15 -1.49 12.24
N ASP A 10 4.04 -2.16 11.92
CA ASP A 10 3.92 -2.98 10.70
C ASP A 10 4.19 -2.16 9.44
N CYS A 11 3.72 -0.90 9.40
CA CYS A 11 3.96 -0.02 8.27
C CYS A 11 5.43 0.41 8.13
N MET A 12 6.18 0.48 9.22
CA MET A 12 7.64 0.70 9.16
C MET A 12 8.36 -0.52 8.59
N VAL A 13 7.97 -1.73 9.01
CA VAL A 13 8.51 -2.99 8.45
C VAL A 13 8.20 -3.08 6.96
N LEU A 14 6.95 -2.81 6.58
CA LEU A 14 6.53 -2.79 5.17
C LEU A 14 7.27 -1.73 4.37
N HIS A 15 7.59 -0.57 4.94
CA HIS A 15 8.40 0.43 4.27
C HIS A 15 9.84 -0.06 4.05
N GLY A 16 10.42 -0.80 5.01
CA GLY A 16 11.73 -1.44 4.81
C GLY A 16 11.74 -2.44 3.65
N LEU A 17 10.66 -3.21 3.49
CA LEU A 17 10.51 -4.19 2.40
C LEU A 17 10.15 -3.55 1.06
N TYR A 18 9.36 -2.48 1.09
CA TYR A 18 8.78 -1.83 -0.08
C TYR A 18 8.90 -0.29 0.01
N PRO A 19 10.13 0.25 0.02
CA PRO A 19 10.37 1.67 0.30
C PRO A 19 9.69 2.62 -0.70
N GLN A 20 9.52 2.18 -1.94
CA GLN A 20 8.90 2.95 -3.02
C GLN A 20 7.42 3.29 -2.76
N TYR A 21 6.75 2.57 -1.86
CA TYR A 21 5.35 2.82 -1.51
C TYR A 21 5.15 3.82 -0.38
N ALA A 22 6.19 4.12 0.42
CA ALA A 22 6.12 5.06 1.55
C ALA A 22 5.07 4.71 2.63
N PHE A 23 4.97 3.41 2.98
CA PHE A 23 4.06 2.93 4.04
C PHE A 23 4.27 3.61 5.39
N ASP A 24 5.49 4.05 5.68
CA ASP A 24 5.84 4.86 6.86
C ASP A 24 5.07 6.18 6.94
N ARG A 25 4.69 6.77 5.80
CA ARG A 25 4.00 8.07 5.73
C ARG A 25 2.49 7.97 5.81
N HIS A 26 1.89 7.01 5.10
CA HIS A 26 0.43 6.92 4.96
C HIS A 26 -0.19 5.73 5.70
N LYS A 27 0.61 4.86 6.32
CA LYS A 27 0.16 3.73 7.16
C LYS A 27 -0.80 2.74 6.46
N GLY A 28 -0.70 2.66 5.13
CA GLY A 28 -1.58 1.86 4.28
C GLY A 28 -2.96 2.48 3.97
N TYR A 29 -3.25 3.71 4.43
CA TYR A 29 -4.45 4.43 4.00
C TYR A 29 -4.33 4.90 2.54
N GLY A 30 -5.46 4.99 1.83
CA GLY A 30 -5.54 5.41 0.43
C GLY A 30 -5.34 6.91 0.22
N THR A 31 -4.25 7.47 0.73
CA THR A 31 -3.88 8.88 0.53
C THR A 31 -3.49 9.15 -0.92
N ALA A 32 -3.45 10.42 -1.32
CA ALA A 32 -2.98 10.82 -2.65
C ALA A 32 -1.56 10.29 -2.95
N LEU A 33 -0.66 10.33 -1.95
CA LEU A 33 0.68 9.76 -2.06
C LEU A 33 0.62 8.25 -2.37
N HIS A 34 -0.16 7.50 -1.60
CA HIS A 34 -0.26 6.05 -1.78
C HIS A 34 -0.86 5.70 -3.15
N MET A 35 -1.90 6.42 -3.57
CA MET A 35 -2.52 6.24 -4.88
C MET A 35 -1.57 6.55 -6.03
N LEU A 36 -0.70 7.56 -5.87
CA LEU A 36 0.35 7.88 -6.85
C LEU A 36 1.39 6.76 -6.93
N ARG A 37 1.87 6.26 -5.79
CA ARG A 37 2.83 5.15 -5.75
C ARG A 37 2.26 3.86 -6.35
N LEU A 38 1.01 3.55 -6.04
CA LEU A 38 0.26 2.42 -6.60
C LEU A 38 0.14 2.50 -8.12
N GLN A 39 -0.14 3.68 -8.66
CA GLN A 39 -0.21 3.87 -10.12
C GLN A 39 1.17 3.77 -10.78
N GLN A 40 2.22 4.24 -10.10
CA GLN A 40 3.59 4.25 -10.64
C GLN A 40 4.24 2.86 -10.64
N TYR A 41 4.05 2.09 -9.58
CA TYR A 41 4.76 0.81 -9.37
C TYR A 41 3.86 -0.42 -9.47
N GLY A 42 2.55 -0.24 -9.66
CA GLY A 42 1.56 -1.30 -9.50
C GLY A 42 1.35 -1.67 -8.02
N PRO A 43 0.50 -2.66 -7.71
CA PRO A 43 0.36 -3.19 -6.36
C PRO A 43 1.43 -4.24 -6.02
N CYS A 44 1.98 -4.18 -4.80
CA CYS A 44 2.85 -5.21 -4.21
C CYS A 44 2.07 -6.24 -3.35
N PRO A 45 2.69 -7.37 -2.93
CA PRO A 45 2.04 -8.42 -2.13
C PRO A 45 1.40 -7.96 -0.81
N ALA A 46 1.84 -6.83 -0.25
CA ALA A 46 1.24 -6.28 0.98
C ALA A 46 -0.13 -5.60 0.73
N HIS A 47 -0.50 -5.34 -0.53
CA HIS A 47 -1.77 -4.73 -0.87
C HIS A 47 -2.91 -5.74 -0.82
N ARG A 48 -4.08 -5.27 -0.38
CA ARG A 48 -5.30 -6.09 -0.38
C ARG A 48 -5.92 -6.05 -1.77
N HIS A 49 -5.83 -7.16 -2.51
CA HIS A 49 -6.30 -7.25 -3.90
C HIS A 49 -7.82 -7.05 -4.05
N SER A 50 -8.60 -7.29 -2.99
CA SER A 50 -10.04 -7.02 -2.99
C SER A 50 -10.39 -5.54 -2.90
N PHE A 51 -9.44 -4.67 -2.57
CA PHE A 51 -9.70 -3.24 -2.45
C PHE A 51 -9.82 -2.60 -3.84
N ALA A 52 -10.91 -1.89 -4.10
CA ALA A 52 -11.26 -1.36 -5.42
C ALA A 52 -10.11 -0.68 -6.20
N PRO A 53 -9.28 0.22 -5.62
CA PRO A 53 -8.18 0.84 -6.38
C PRO A 53 -7.09 -0.16 -6.75
N VAL A 54 -6.80 -1.14 -5.90
CA VAL A 54 -5.82 -2.19 -6.16
C VAL A 54 -6.33 -3.12 -7.24
N ARG A 55 -7.59 -3.58 -7.12
CA ARG A 55 -8.23 -4.46 -8.09
C ARG A 55 -8.26 -3.86 -9.49
N ARG A 56 -8.64 -2.58 -9.61
CA ARG A 56 -8.64 -1.88 -10.91
C ARG A 56 -7.27 -1.81 -11.57
N LEU A 57 -6.19 -1.76 -10.78
CA LEU A 57 -4.83 -1.78 -11.33
C LEU A 57 -4.43 -3.19 -11.75
N LEU A 58 -4.81 -4.22 -10.99
CA LEU A 58 -4.62 -5.62 -11.38
C LEU A 58 -5.40 -5.98 -12.65
N ASP A 59 -6.66 -5.56 -12.74
CA ASP A 59 -7.53 -5.85 -13.91
C ASP A 59 -7.05 -5.12 -15.18
N LYS A 60 -6.33 -3.99 -15.04
CA LYS A 60 -5.68 -3.30 -16.17
C LYS A 60 -4.42 -4.01 -16.66
N VAL A 61 -3.85 -4.89 -15.83
CA VAL A 61 -2.70 -5.73 -16.17
C VAL A 61 -3.23 -7.12 -16.51
N GLY A 62 -3.75 -7.31 -17.72
CA GLY A 62 -3.99 -8.66 -18.21
C GLY A 62 -4.42 -8.74 -19.66
N PRO A 63 -4.24 -9.92 -20.27
CA PRO A 63 -2.99 -10.70 -20.35
C PRO A 63 -1.91 -10.02 -21.21
#